data_AF-A0AA43KAQ9-F1
#
_entry.id   AF-A0AA43KAQ9-F1
#
_cell.length_a   1.000
_cell.length_b   1.000
_cell.length_c   1.000
_cell.angle_alpha   90.00
_cell.angle_beta   90.00
_cell.angle_gamma   90.00
#
_symmetry.space_group_name_H-M   'P 1'
#
loop_
_entity.id
_entity.type
_entity.pdbx_description
1 polymer ?
#
loop_
_entity_poly.entity_id
_entity_poly.type
_entity_poly.pdbx_seq_one_letter_code
_entity_poly.pdbx_strand_id
1 'polypeptide(L)'
;MQALRQEQAKYTAPKNQSALIDPALIRAAGQIYYIHCEVHPEIAGQPSGVAINQVTLRGKVIFTHQPVLLPQECFIPLSLIESHMY
;
A
#
# COMPACT_ATOMS: atom_id res chain seq x y z
N MET A 1 -5.21 41.36 -2.67
CA MET A 1 -5.81 40.40 -1.73
C MET A 1 -5.04 39.09 -1.82
N GLN A 2 -4.93 38.40 -0.69
CA GLN A 2 -3.79 37.59 -0.26
C GLN A 2 -3.63 36.23 -0.96
N ALA A 3 -2.40 35.74 -0.84
CA ALA A 3 -1.86 34.45 -1.23
C ALA A 3 -2.74 33.23 -0.90
N LEU A 4 -2.82 32.29 -1.84
CA LEU A 4 -2.75 30.88 -1.49
C LEU A 4 -1.55 30.29 -2.22
N ARG A 5 -0.44 30.26 -1.50
CA ARG A 5 0.74 29.46 -1.80
C ARG A 5 0.27 28.01 -1.83
N GLN A 6 -0.06 27.52 -3.02
CA GLN A 6 -0.19 26.09 -3.27
C GLN A 6 1.20 25.51 -3.05
N GLU A 7 1.44 25.10 -1.81
CA GLU A 7 2.55 24.25 -1.46
C GLU A 7 2.33 22.97 -2.28
N GLN A 8 2.97 22.93 -3.44
CA GLN A 8 3.19 21.72 -4.21
C GLN A 8 3.98 20.82 -3.27
N ALA A 9 3.26 20.05 -2.46
CA ALA A 9 3.78 18.83 -1.91
C ALA A 9 4.06 17.94 -3.12
N LYS A 10 5.24 18.12 -3.71
CA LYS A 10 5.98 17.10 -4.42
C LYS A 10 6.06 15.93 -3.44
N TYR A 11 5.03 15.12 -3.41
CA TYR A 11 5.13 13.76 -2.91
C TYR A 11 5.97 13.04 -3.96
N THR A 12 7.28 13.23 -3.82
CA THR A 12 8.30 12.44 -4.47
C THR A 12 7.88 11.00 -4.22
N ALA A 13 7.39 10.33 -5.27
CA ALA A 13 7.23 8.90 -5.26
C ALA A 13 8.53 8.34 -4.68
N PRO A 14 8.50 7.61 -3.56
CA PRO A 14 9.71 7.14 -2.94
C PRO A 14 10.24 6.01 -3.83
N LYS A 15 11.07 6.41 -4.79
CA LYS A 15 11.76 5.55 -5.76
C LYS A 15 12.81 4.63 -5.10
N ASN A 16 12.74 4.45 -3.78
CA ASN A 16 13.67 3.69 -2.94
C ASN A 16 13.05 3.26 -1.58
N GLN A 17 11.71 3.12 -1.47
CA GLN A 17 11.13 2.55 -0.24
C GLN A 17 11.20 1.02 -0.17
N SER A 18 11.65 0.36 -1.24
CA SER A 18 11.79 -1.11 -1.31
C SER A 18 12.85 -1.69 -0.37
N ALA A 19 13.76 -0.87 0.18
CA ALA A 19 14.94 -1.40 0.87
C ALA A 19 14.73 -1.78 2.34
N LEU A 20 13.69 -1.27 3.02
CA LEU A 20 13.51 -1.47 4.48
C LEU A 20 12.02 -1.43 4.88
N ILE A 21 11.16 -2.15 4.16
CA ILE A 21 9.79 -2.38 4.67
C ILE A 21 9.90 -3.42 5.78
N ASP A 22 9.38 -3.10 6.96
CA ASP A 22 9.34 -4.01 8.09
C ASP A 22 8.66 -5.33 7.70
N PRO A 23 9.27 -6.51 7.92
CA PRO A 23 8.65 -7.79 7.62
C PRO A 23 7.29 -7.98 8.31
N ALA A 24 7.03 -7.34 9.45
CA ALA A 24 5.72 -7.33 10.09
C ALA A 24 4.65 -6.65 9.21
N LEU A 25 5.01 -5.56 8.51
CA LEU A 25 4.10 -4.89 7.58
C LEU A 25 3.81 -5.73 6.35
N ILE A 26 4.84 -6.42 5.83
CA ILE A 26 4.67 -7.33 4.67
C ILE A 26 3.72 -8.48 5.04
N ARG A 27 3.89 -9.06 6.23
CA ARG A 27 3.01 -10.13 6.73
C ARG A 27 1.57 -9.66 6.90
N ALA A 28 1.37 -8.50 7.55
CA ALA A 28 0.04 -7.95 7.74
C ALA A 28 -0.63 -7.59 6.39
N ALA A 29 0.13 -7.04 5.44
CA ALA A 29 -0.34 -6.80 4.08
C ALA A 29 -0.75 -8.10 3.37
N GLY A 30 0.04 -9.17 3.51
CA GLY A 30 -0.30 -10.49 2.98
C GLY A 30 -1.58 -11.08 3.58
N GLN A 31 -1.79 -10.92 4.89
CA GLN A 31 -3.04 -11.35 5.53
C GLN A 31 -4.25 -10.59 4.98
N ILE A 32 -4.13 -9.26 4.83
CA ILE A 32 -5.20 -8.44 4.25
C ILE A 32 -5.52 -8.89 2.83
N TYR A 33 -4.49 -9.14 2.01
CA TYR A 33 -4.66 -9.63 0.64
C TYR A 33 -5.36 -10.99 0.60
N TYR A 34 -4.91 -11.95 1.41
CA TYR A 34 -5.47 -13.30 1.42
C TYR A 34 -6.93 -13.31 1.89
N ILE A 35 -7.23 -12.60 2.98
CA ILE A 35 -8.61 -12.44 3.48
C ILE A 35 -9.48 -11.80 2.40
N HIS A 36 -8.97 -10.78 1.70
CA HIS A 36 -9.71 -10.15 0.63
C HIS A 36 -10.04 -11.11 -0.53
N CYS A 37 -9.08 -11.96 -0.91
CA CYS A 37 -9.29 -12.99 -1.93
C CYS A 37 -10.32 -14.04 -1.47
N GLU A 38 -10.25 -14.47 -0.21
CA GLU A 38 -11.15 -15.49 0.36
C GLU A 38 -12.60 -14.98 0.47
N VAL A 39 -12.79 -13.73 0.86
CA VAL A 39 -14.14 -13.15 1.06
C VAL A 39 -14.74 -12.54 -0.21
N HIS A 40 -13.93 -12.29 -1.24
CA HIS A 40 -14.38 -11.72 -2.52
C HIS A 40 -13.83 -12.47 -3.74
N PRO A 41 -14.21 -13.75 -3.94
CA PRO A 41 -13.78 -14.52 -5.10
C PRO A 41 -14.31 -13.96 -6.44
N GLU A 42 -15.33 -13.10 -6.40
CA GLU A 42 -15.94 -12.43 -7.55
C GLU A 42 -15.17 -11.21 -8.09
N ILE A 43 -14.22 -10.66 -7.32
CA ILE A 43 -13.43 -9.50 -7.76
C ILE A 43 -12.32 -9.99 -8.70
N ALA A 44 -12.63 -10.00 -9.99
CA ALA A 44 -11.73 -10.41 -11.08
C ALA A 44 -10.68 -9.34 -11.47
N GLY A 45 -10.31 -8.44 -10.55
CA GLY A 45 -9.30 -7.41 -10.79
C GLY A 45 -7.94 -7.87 -10.27
N GLN A 46 -6.87 -7.71 -11.05
CA GLN A 46 -5.52 -7.93 -10.54
C GLN A 46 -5.20 -6.80 -9.55
N PRO A 47 -5.08 -7.09 -8.25
CA PRO A 47 -4.72 -6.06 -7.30
C PRO A 47 -3.30 -5.57 -7.60
N SER A 48 -3.06 -4.28 -7.39
CA SER A 48 -1.73 -3.69 -7.53
C SER A 48 -0.90 -3.90 -6.26
N GLY A 49 -1.56 -3.95 -5.10
CA GLY A 49 -0.92 -4.16 -3.81
C GLY A 49 -1.85 -3.84 -2.65
N VAL A 50 -1.29 -3.67 -1.45
CA VAL A 50 -2.02 -3.35 -0.23
C VAL A 50 -1.46 -2.08 0.38
N ALA A 51 -2.32 -1.09 0.61
CA ALA A 51 -1.98 0.06 1.43
C ALA A 51 -2.18 -0.32 2.89
N ILE A 52 -1.14 -0.24 3.72
CA ILE A 52 -1.17 -0.60 5.14
C ILE A 52 -0.66 0.55 6.01
N ASN A 53 -1.35 0.84 7.09
CA ASN A 53 -0.90 1.79 8.09
C ASN A 53 0.22 1.18 8.96
N GLN A 54 1.33 1.90 9.10
CA GLN A 54 2.51 1.43 9.82
C GLN A 54 2.30 1.28 11.34
N VAL A 55 1.33 2.00 11.91
CA VAL A 55 1.03 2.01 13.35
C VAL A 55 -0.05 0.99 13.70
N THR A 56 -1.13 0.94 12.92
CA THR A 56 -2.29 0.09 13.24
C THR A 56 -2.25 -1.26 12.54
N LEU A 57 -1.31 -1.48 11.61
CA LEU A 57 -1.22 -2.67 10.74
C LEU A 57 -2.51 -2.97 9.98
N ARG A 58 -3.36 -1.97 9.81
CA ARG A 58 -4.64 -2.08 9.09
C ARG A 58 -4.48 -1.45 7.73
N GLY A 59 -5.16 -2.03 6.76
CA GLY A 59 -4.98 -1.62 5.38
C GLY A 59 -6.12 -2.04 4.48
N LYS A 60 -5.97 -1.71 3.20
CA LYS A 60 -6.91 -2.05 2.15
C LYS A 60 -6.16 -2.48 0.91
N VAL A 61 -6.76 -3.42 0.19
CA VAL A 61 -6.29 -3.83 -1.12
C VAL A 61 -6.54 -2.70 -2.11
N ILE A 62 -5.51 -2.36 -2.88
CA ILE A 62 -5.52 -1.32 -3.89
C ILE A 62 -5.46 -1.99 -5.26
N PHE A 63 -6.43 -1.66 -6.10
CA PHE A 63 -6.50 -2.10 -7.50
C PHE A 63 -6.03 -1.05 -8.49
N THR A 64 -5.80 0.18 -8.02
CA THR A 64 -5.35 1.30 -8.86
C THR A 64 -3.82 1.36 -8.92
N HIS A 65 -3.27 1.70 -10.09
CA HIS A 65 -1.82 1.87 -10.27
C HIS A 65 -1.21 3.06 -9.50
N GLN A 66 -2.02 4.05 -9.12
CA GLN A 66 -1.55 5.24 -8.40
C GLN A 66 -2.40 5.49 -7.15
N PRO A 67 -2.20 4.70 -6.06
CA PRO A 67 -2.91 4.94 -4.82
C PRO A 67 -2.51 6.27 -4.19
N VAL A 68 -3.49 6.97 -3.64
CA VAL A 68 -3.26 8.08 -2.71
C VAL A 68 -3.06 7.47 -1.33
N LEU A 69 -1.85 7.60 -0.80
CA LEU A 69 -1.49 7.09 0.52
C LEU A 69 -1.53 8.23 1.54
N LEU A 70 -2.06 7.94 2.73
CA LEU A 70 -1.93 8.84 3.86
C LEU A 70 -0.49 8.84 4.40
N PRO A 71 -0.09 9.86 5.18
CA PRO A 71 1.29 10.00 5.69
C PRO A 71 1.81 8.81 6.52
N GLN A 72 0.91 8.03 7.11
CA GLN A 72 1.24 6.84 7.92
C GLN A 72 0.99 5.53 7.17
N GLU A 73 0.50 5.60 5.94
CA GLU A 73 0.26 4.43 5.10
C GLU A 73 1.48 4.15 4.23
N CYS A 74 1.86 2.88 4.16
CA CYS A 74 2.85 2.35 3.26
C CYS A 74 2.15 1.49 2.22
N PHE A 75 2.56 1.60 0.97
CA PHE A 75 2.06 0.73 -0.09
C PHE A 75 3.00 -0.46 -0.25
N ILE A 76 2.44 -1.65 -0.07
CA ILE A 76 3.14 -2.92 -0.23
C ILE A 76 2.70 -3.52 -1.56
N PRO A 77 3.58 -3.56 -2.59
CA PRO A 77 3.25 -4.18 -3.85
C PRO A 77 3.11 -5.70 -3.69
N LEU A 78 2.23 -6.31 -4.48
CA LEU A 78 1.98 -7.76 -4.41
C LEU A 78 3.23 -8.60 -4.64
N SER A 79 4.10 -8.19 -5.55
CA SER A 79 5.37 -8.87 -5.80
C SER A 79 6.25 -8.99 -4.55
N LEU A 80 6.16 -8.03 -3.61
CA LEU A 80 6.91 -8.07 -2.35
C LEU A 80 6.25 -9.02 -1.34
N ILE A 81 4.92 -9.09 -1.32
CA ILE A 81 4.17 -10.02 -0.47
C ILE A 81 4.47 -11.45 -0.90
N GLU A 82 4.40 -11.72 -2.20
CA GLU A 82 4.68 -13.04 -2.79
C GLU A 82 6.14 -13.46 -2.52
N SER A 83 7.10 -12.54 -2.72
CA SER A 83 8.52 -12.79 -2.45
C SER A 83 8.87 -12.95 -0.96
N HIS A 84 7.98 -12.59 -0.02
CA HIS A 84 8.22 -12.81 1.41
C HIS A 84 7.62 -14.14 1.90
N MET A 85 6.66 -14.69 1.15
CA MET A 85 5.99 -15.96 1.48
C MET A 85 6.67 -17.17 0.85
N TYR A 86 7.56 -16.96 -0.12
CA TYR A 86 8.30 -17.99 -0.88
C TYR A 86 9.81 -17.72 -0.82
#